data_AF-K9XVW6-F1
#
_entry.id   AF-K9XVW6-F1
#
_cell.length_a   1.000
_cell.length_b   1.000
_cell.length_c   1.000
_cell.angle_alpha   90.00
_cell.angle_beta   90.00
_cell.angle_gamma   90.00
#
_symmetry.space_group_name_H-M   'P 1'
#
loop_
_entity.id
_entity.type
_entity.pdbx_description
1 polymer ?
#
loop_
_entity_poly.entity_id
_entity_poly.type
_entity_poly.pdbx_seq_one_letter_code
_entity_poly.pdbx_strand_id
1 'polypeptide(L)' 'MPTAVQAIKAAILCQYLSNYYQPIQLFRFDTNRQEIFIIAGVEEGIEFIVYPDGRWRFSNNDQT' A
#
# COMPACT_ATOMS: atom_id res chain seq x y z
N MET A 1 15.65 1.17 3.03
CA MET A 1 14.56 1.79 3.82
C MET A 1 13.71 2.62 2.88
N PRO A 2 12.39 2.78 3.12
CA PRO A 2 11.56 3.66 2.31
C PRO A 2 12.00 5.12 2.44
N THR A 3 11.70 5.94 1.42
CA THR A 3 11.88 7.39 1.53
C THR A 3 10.88 8.00 2.53
N ALA A 4 11.17 9.19 3.04
CA ALA A 4 10.23 9.90 3.92
C ALA A 4 8.87 10.14 3.23
N VAL A 5 8.89 10.48 1.93
CA VAL A 5 7.68 10.73 1.15
C VAL A 5 6.87 9.43 0.97
N GLN A 6 7.55 8.30 0.74
CA GLN A 6 6.91 6.98 0.74
C GLN A 6 6.24 6.66 2.06
N ALA A 7 6.96 6.80 3.18
CA ALA A 7 6.45 6.48 4.50
C ALA A 7 5.22 7.32 4.85
N ILE A 8 5.27 8.63 4.57
CA ILE A 8 4.13 9.54 4.77
C ILE A 8 2.95 9.12 3.89
N LYS A 9 3.18 8.82 2.61
CA LYS A 9 2.10 8.41 1.70
C LYS A 9 1.46 7.10 2.17
N ALA A 10 2.27 6.12 2.58
CA ALA A 10 1.79 4.84 3.06
C ALA A 10 0.97 4.99 4.34
N ALA A 11 1.38 5.85 5.28
CA ALA A 11 0.59 6.15 6.48
C ALA A 11 -0.78 6.78 6.15
N ILE A 12 -0.83 7.70 5.18
CA ILE A 12 -2.08 8.31 4.70
C ILE A 12 -3.02 7.24 4.11
N LEU A 13 -2.49 6.31 3.30
CA LEU A 13 -3.28 5.22 2.73
C LEU A 13 -3.81 4.27 3.81
N CYS A 14 -2.99 3.91 4.79
CA CYS A 14 -3.44 3.11 5.94
C CYS A 14 -4.55 3.82 6.74
N GLN A 15 -4.47 5.15 6.90
CA GLN A 15 -5.53 5.92 7.55
C GLN A 15 -6.84 5.87 6.76
N TYR A 16 -6.79 5.98 5.43
CA TYR A 16 -7.98 5.81 4.60
C TYR A 16 -8.59 4.42 4.74
N LEU A 17 -7.79 3.37 4.69
CA LEU A 17 -8.26 1.99 4.93
C LEU A 17 -8.94 1.86 6.30
N SER A 18 -8.33 2.45 7.32
CA SER A 18 -8.85 2.43 8.70
C SER A 18 -10.19 3.18 8.83
N ASN A 19 -10.36 4.30 8.12
CA ASN A 19 -11.63 5.05 8.10
C ASN A 19 -12.78 4.21 7.50
N TYR A 20 -12.48 3.28 6.60
CA TYR A 20 -13.45 2.35 6.00
C TYR A 20 -13.47 0.97 6.68
N TYR A 21 -12.86 0.85 7.87
CA TYR A 21 -12.74 -0.41 8.61
C TYR A 21 -12.18 -1.57 7.78
N GLN A 22 -11.34 -1.25 6.77
CA GLN A 22 -10.68 -2.27 5.97
C GLN A 22 -9.49 -2.82 6.77
N PRO A 23 -9.41 -4.14 6.99
CA PRO A 23 -8.24 -4.75 7.62
C PRO A 23 -7.00 -4.50 6.76
N ILE A 24 -5.84 -4.38 7.40
CA ILE A 24 -4.53 -4.28 6.73
C ILE A 24 -3.78 -5.57 7.03
N GLN A 25 -3.64 -6.44 6.03
CA GLN A 25 -3.00 -7.75 6.13
C GLN A 25 -1.49 -7.67 5.96
N LEU A 26 -1.01 -6.82 5.04
CA LEU A 26 0.40 -6.68 4.75
C LEU A 26 0.78 -5.21 4.61
N PHE A 27 1.87 -4.83 5.27
CA PHE A 27 2.62 -3.61 5.00
C PHE A 27 4.07 -4.02 4.80
N ARG A 28 4.60 -3.90 3.59
CA ARG A 28 5.93 -4.40 3.25
C ARG A 28 6.68 -3.45 2.35
N PHE A 29 7.91 -3.12 2.74
CA PHE A 29 8.87 -2.49 1.83
C PHE A 29 9.67 -3.56 1.08
N ASP A 30 9.71 -3.48 -0.24
CA ASP A 30 10.55 -4.33 -1.09
C ASP A 30 11.84 -3.59 -1.46
N THR A 31 12.99 -4.12 -1.06
CA THR A 31 14.29 -3.50 -1.29
C THR A 31 14.78 -3.61 -2.73
N ASN A 32 14.31 -4.58 -3.51
CA ASN A 32 14.71 -4.74 -4.91
C ASN A 32 13.95 -3.75 -5.80
N ARG A 33 12.66 -3.55 -5.52
CA ARG A 33 11.78 -2.63 -6.27
C ARG A 33 11.76 -1.22 -5.71
N GLN A 34 12.23 -1.03 -4.46
CA GLN A 34 12.13 0.24 -3.71
C GLN A 34 10.68 0.71 -3.56
N GLU A 35 9.73 -0.21 -3.42
CA GLU A 35 8.29 0.06 -3.34
C GLU A 35 7.73 -0.38 -1.98
N ILE A 36 6.68 0.28 -1.48
CA ILE A 36 5.86 -0.22 -0.37
C ILE A 36 4.60 -0.86 -0.93
N PHE A 37 4.29 -2.07 -0.48
CA PHE A 37 3.05 -2.80 -0.73
C PHE A 37 2.16 -2.73 0.51
N ILE A 38 0.89 -2.41 0.29
CA ILE A 38 -0.15 -2.48 1.32
C ILE A 38 -1.24 -3.41 0.79
N ILE A 39 -1.47 -4.54 1.43
CA ILE A 39 -2.58 -5.45 1.15
C ILE A 39 -3.63 -5.28 2.24
N ALA A 40 -4.88 -5.05 1.82
CA ALA A 40 -5.98 -4.68 2.68
C ALA A 40 -7.33 -5.25 2.20
N GLY A 41 -8.36 -5.13 3.05
CA GLY A 41 -9.75 -5.49 2.73
C GLY A 41 -10.12 -6.92 3.10
N VAL A 42 -11.41 -7.21 3.29
CA VAL A 42 -11.89 -8.49 3.89
C VAL A 42 -11.40 -9.75 3.15
N GLU A 43 -11.17 -9.65 1.84
CA GLU A 43 -10.67 -10.74 0.98
C GLU A 43 -9.35 -10.40 0.29
N GLU A 44 -8.53 -9.53 0.88
CA GLU A 44 -7.27 -9.04 0.26
C GLU A 44 -7.47 -8.37 -1.11
N GLY A 45 -8.71 -7.93 -1.41
CA GLY A 45 -9.08 -7.30 -2.67
C GLY A 45 -8.56 -5.88 -2.85
N ILE A 46 -7.80 -5.35 -1.90
CA ILE A 46 -7.18 -4.03 -2.00
C ILE A 46 -5.66 -4.17 -1.95
N GLU A 47 -5.00 -3.76 -3.03
CA GLU A 47 -3.54 -3.64 -3.08
C GLU A 47 -3.13 -2.22 -3.47
N PHE A 48 -2.31 -1.59 -2.63
CA PHE A 48 -1.64 -0.33 -2.96
C PHE A 48 -0.13 -0.53 -3.10
N ILE A 49 0.44 0.12 -4.12
CA ILE A 49 1.87 0.18 -4.36
C ILE A 49 2.31 1.64 -4.28
N VAL A 50 3.27 1.94 -3.41
CA VAL A 50 3.83 3.29 -3.20
C VAL A 50 5.27 3.35 -3.72
N TYR A 51 5.50 4.20 -4.72
CA TYR A 51 6.77 4.40 -5.40
C TYR A 51 7.71 5.32 -4.61
N PRO A 52 9.04 5.30 -4.86
CA PRO A 52 10.05 6.12 -4.16
C PRO A 52 9.72 7.61 -4.02
N ASP A 53 9.02 8.17 -5.00
CA ASP A 53 8.63 9.59 -5.07
C ASP A 53 7.30 9.90 -4.35
N GLY A 54 6.66 8.90 -3.75
CA GLY A 54 5.38 9.05 -3.05
C GLY A 54 4.16 9.04 -3.97
N ARG A 55 4.31 8.82 -5.28
CA ARG A 55 3.18 8.39 -6.11
C ARG A 55 2.73 7.00 -5.67
N TRP A 56 1.47 6.70 -5.90
CA TRP A 56 0.92 5.40 -5.57
C TRP A 56 -0.07 4.98 -6.64
N ARG A 57 -0.29 3.67 -6.75
CA ARG A 57 -1.36 3.10 -7.55
C ARG A 57 -2.13 2.05 -6.77
N PHE A 58 -3.40 1.92 -7.13
CA PHE A 58 -4.20 0.76 -6.82
C PHE A 58 -3.88 -0.34 -7.84
N SER A 59 -3.66 -1.55 -7.35
CA SER A 59 -3.41 -2.73 -8.15
C SER A 59 -4.62 -3.63 -8.00
N ASN A 60 -5.47 -3.69 -9.04
CA ASN A 60 -6.46 -4.74 -9.11
C ASN A 60 -5.74 -6.02 -9.52
N ASN A 61 -5.66 -6.97 -8.61
CA ASN A 61 -5.24 -8.33 -8.93
C ASN A 61 -6.42 -9.10 -9.54
N ASP A 62 -7.13 -8.48 -10.50
CA ASP A 62 -8.10 -9.19 -11.34
C ASP A 62 -7.29 -9.98 -12.37
N GLN A 63 -6.81 -11.15 -11.96
CA GLN A 63 -6.34 -12.17 -12.91
C GLN A 63 -7.56 -12.67 -13.69
N THR A 64 -7.72 -12.22 -14.94
CA THR A 64 -8.47 -12.92 -15.98
C THR A 64 -7.84 -14.27 -16.31
#